data_AF-A0A0G0HCX9-F1
#
_entry.id   AF-A0A0G0HCX9-F1
#
_cell.length_a   1.000
_cell.length_b   1.000
_cell.length_c   1.000
_cell.angle_alpha   90.00
_cell.angle_beta   90.00
_cell.angle_gamma   90.00
#
_symmetry.space_group_name_H-M   'P 1'
#
loop_
_entity.id
_entity.type
_entity.pdbx_description
1 polymer ?
#
loop_
_entity_poly.entity_id
_entity_poly.type
_entity_poly.pdbx_seq_one_letter_code
_entity_poly.pdbx_strand_id
1 'polypeptide(L)' 'MMEMEHESAGNSFKEIREVTNDLTLPDGACNTYRVTFSLLYEFENDLHRHIHLENNVLFPKAIMLENDLLSK' A
#
# COMPACT_ATOMS: atom_id res chain seq x y z
N MET A 1 0.92 -14.60 -6.78
CA MET A 1 -0.32 -14.44 -5.99
C MET A 1 -0.24 -13.15 -5.20
N MET A 2 0.71 -13.01 -4.28
CA MET A 2 0.92 -11.80 -3.47
C MET A 2 1.11 -10.51 -4.29
N GLU A 3 1.90 -10.53 -5.37
CA GLU A 3 2.08 -9.32 -6.20
C GLU A 3 0.79 -8.86 -6.91
N MET A 4 -0.11 -9.79 -7.27
CA MET A 4 -1.42 -9.43 -7.83
C MET A 4 -2.34 -8.83 -6.75
N GLU A 5 -2.25 -9.30 -5.52
CA GLU A 5 -2.97 -8.71 -4.38
C GLU A 5 -2.44 -7.30 -4.08
N HIS A 6 -1.13 -7.07 -4.20
CA HIS A 6 -0.52 -5.74 -4.09
C HIS A 6 -1.00 -4.79 -5.20
N GLU A 7 -1.09 -5.26 -6.44
CA GLU A 7 -1.64 -4.46 -7.54
C GLU A 7 -3.11 -4.09 -7.29
N SER A 8 -3.92 -5.05 -6.84
CA SER A 8 -5.31 -4.80 -6.47
C SER A 8 -5.42 -3.76 -5.36
N ALA A 9 -4.60 -3.85 -4.31
CA ALA A 9 -4.59 -2.88 -3.22
C ALA A 9 -4.19 -1.48 -3.70
N GLY A 10 -3.18 -1.38 -4.58
CA GLY A 10 -2.79 -0.12 -5.22
C GLY A 10 -3.92 0.48 -6.07
N ASN A 11 -4.69 -0.34 -6.79
CA ASN A 11 -5.83 0.13 -7.57
C ASN A 11 -6.98 0.62 -6.69
N SER A 12 -7.25 -0.04 -5.55
CA SER A 12 -8.21 0.46 -4.57
C SER A 12 -7.81 1.83 -4.02
N PHE A 13 -6.51 2.07 -3.76
CA PHE A 13 -6.04 3.40 -3.33
C PHE A 13 -6.16 4.48 -4.39
N LYS A 14 -5.98 4.14 -5.68
CA LYS A 14 -6.26 5.08 -6.78
C LYS A 14 -7.73 5.50 -6.80
N GLU A 15 -8.65 4.55 -6.63
CA GLU A 15 -10.08 4.87 -6.55
C GLU A 15 -10.40 5.74 -5.33
N ILE A 16 -9.83 5.43 -4.18
CA ILE A 16 -9.95 6.25 -2.96
C ILE A 16 -9.47 7.69 -3.22
N ARG A 17 -8.30 7.86 -3.85
CA ARG A 17 -7.76 9.18 -4.22
C ARG A 17 -8.70 9.93 -5.14
N GLU A 18 -9.28 9.28 -6.14
CA GLU A 18 -10.23 9.89 -7.06
C GLU A 18 -11.51 10.38 -6.34
N VAL A 19 -12.17 9.51 -5.58
CA VAL A 19 -13.45 9.86 -4.92
C VAL A 19 -13.31 10.85 -3.77
N THR A 20 -12.10 10.98 -3.21
CA THR A 20 -11.78 11.94 -2.13
C THR A 20 -11.17 13.24 -2.65
N ASN A 21 -11.08 13.44 -3.97
CA ASN A 21 -10.38 14.56 -4.59
C ASN A 21 -8.95 14.71 -4.03
N ASP A 22 -8.15 13.67 -4.18
CA ASP A 22 -6.78 13.56 -3.69
C ASP A 22 -6.64 13.75 -2.16
N LEU A 23 -7.57 13.14 -1.40
CA LEU A 23 -7.67 13.31 0.06
C LEU A 23 -7.80 14.77 0.49
N THR A 24 -8.48 15.59 -0.31
CA THR A 24 -8.77 16.99 0.03
C THR A 24 -9.99 17.08 0.94
N LEU A 25 -9.83 17.82 2.04
CA LEU A 25 -10.91 18.06 3.00
C LEU A 25 -11.80 19.23 2.55
N PRO A 26 -13.14 19.14 2.70
CA PRO A 26 -14.03 20.26 2.46
C PRO A 26 -13.94 21.31 3.57
N ASP A 27 -14.35 22.54 3.25
CA ASP A 27 -14.47 23.61 4.24
C ASP A 27 -15.42 23.20 5.38
N GLY A 28 -15.00 23.47 6.61
CA GLY A 28 -15.77 23.12 7.80
C GLY A 28 -15.79 21.64 8.17
N ALA A 29 -14.93 20.80 7.55
CA ALA A 29 -14.79 19.39 7.94
C ALA A 29 -14.61 19.24 9.46
N CYS A 30 -15.44 18.40 10.08
CA CYS A 30 -15.37 18.12 11.51
C CYS A 30 -14.09 17.37 11.86
N ASN A 31 -13.73 17.36 13.15
CA ASN A 31 -12.47 16.75 13.61
C ASN A 31 -12.36 15.27 13.24
N THR A 32 -13.45 14.50 13.34
CA THR A 32 -13.45 13.09 12.94
C THR A 32 -13.08 12.93 11.47
N TYR A 33 -13.66 13.73 10.58
CA TYR A 33 -13.40 13.66 9.15
C TYR A 33 -11.93 14.02 8.82
N ARG A 34 -11.39 15.04 9.49
CA ARG A 34 -9.98 15.45 9.39
C ARG A 34 -9.03 14.34 9.81
N VAL A 35 -9.29 13.71 10.96
CA VAL A 35 -8.48 12.61 11.48
C VAL A 35 -8.55 11.40 10.55
N THR A 36 -9.74 11.04 10.05
CA THR A 36 -9.90 9.93 9.11
C THR A 36 -9.04 10.11 7.86
N PHE A 37 -9.05 11.29 7.24
CA PHE A 37 -8.25 11.54 6.03
C PHE A 37 -6.75 11.56 6.34
N SER A 38 -6.33 12.07 7.50
CA SER A 38 -4.93 12.01 7.95
C SER A 38 -4.45 10.56 8.10
N LEU A 39 -5.25 9.72 8.77
CA LEU A 39 -4.93 8.31 8.95
C LEU A 39 -4.94 7.54 7.63
N LEU A 40 -5.83 7.90 6.70
CA LEU A 40 -5.90 7.30 5.38
C LEU A 40 -4.66 7.63 4.54
N TYR A 41 -4.17 8.88 4.62
CA TYR A 41 -2.92 9.29 4.00
C TYR A 41 -1.71 8.54 4.58
N GLU A 42 -1.64 8.42 5.91
CA GLU A 42 -0.60 7.66 6.60
C GLU A 42 -0.63 6.18 6.17
N PHE A 43 -1.81 5.57 6.16
CA PHE A 43 -1.99 4.19 5.75
C PHE A 43 -1.53 3.94 4.31
N GLU A 44 -1.87 4.82 3.36
CA GLU A 44 -1.42 4.66 1.96
C GLU A 44 0.10 4.69 1.84
N ASN A 45 0.76 5.59 2.57
CA ASN A 45 2.23 5.67 2.58
C ASN A 45 2.86 4.41 3.17
N ASP A 46 2.31 3.90 4.27
CA ASP A 46 2.78 2.68 4.89
C ASP A 46 2.53 1.47 3.99
N LEU A 47 1.40 1.42 3.29
CA LEU A 47 1.10 0.37 2.31
C LEU A 47 2.10 0.39 1.15
N HIS A 48 2.41 1.57 0.59
CA HIS A 48 3.44 1.69 -0.46
C HIS A 48 4.81 1.21 0.02
N ARG A 49 5.19 1.58 1.24
CA ARG A 49 6.45 1.12 1.85
C ARG A 49 6.46 -0.40 2.04
N HIS A 50 5.37 -0.95 2.55
CA HIS A 50 5.19 -2.38 2.76
C HIS A 50 5.35 -3.15 1.44
N ILE A 51 4.57 -2.79 0.41
CA ILE A 51 4.63 -3.42 -0.92
C ILE A 51 6.05 -3.30 -1.51
N HIS A 52 6.70 -2.14 -1.37
CA HIS A 52 8.05 -1.96 -1.87
C HIS A 52 9.05 -2.92 -1.21
N LEU A 53 9.02 -3.02 0.12
CA LEU A 53 9.89 -3.91 0.88
C LEU A 53 9.65 -5.37 0.50
N GLU A 54 8.40 -5.78 0.32
CA GLU A 54 8.08 -7.14 -0.05
C GLU A 54 8.51 -7.48 -1.48
N ASN A 55 8.01 -6.73 -2.46
CA ASN A 55 8.25 -7.02 -3.88
C ASN A 55 9.72 -6.86 -4.27
N ASN A 56 10.42 -5.87 -3.71
CA ASN A 56 11.77 -5.52 -4.18
C ASN A 56 12.89 -6.02 -3.28
N VAL A 57 12.58 -6.46 -2.04
CA VAL A 57 13.61 -6.89 -1.09
C VAL A 57 13.35 -8.30 -0.58
N LEU A 58 12.18 -8.55 0.00
CA LEU A 58 11.90 -9.81 0.68
C LEU A 58 11.69 -10.97 -0.30
N PHE A 59 10.77 -10.82 -1.26
CA PHE A 59 10.43 -11.89 -2.19
C PHE A 59 11.63 -12.33 -3.05
N PRO A 60 12.44 -11.41 -3.63
CA PRO A 60 13.61 -11.82 -4.40
C PRO A 60 14.59 -12.64 -3.55
N LYS A 61 14.85 -12.21 -2.30
CA LYS A 61 15.74 -12.94 -1.39
C LYS A 61 15.17 -14.30 -0.98
N ALA A 62 13.87 -14.39 -0.76
CA ALA A 62 13.20 -15.65 -0.42
C ALA A 62 13.29 -16.65 -1.58
N ILE A 63 13.04 -16.22 -2.82
CA ILE A 63 13.15 -17.06 -4.02
C ILE A 63 14.60 -17.54 -4.22
N MET A 64 15.59 -16.65 -4.05
CA MET A 64 17.00 -17.04 -4.12
C MET A 64 17.34 -18.13 -3.09
N LEU A 65 16.92 -17.93 -1.84
CA LEU A 65 17.15 -18.90 -0.77
C LEU A 65 16.45 -20.24 -1.04
N GLU A 66 15.21 -20.21 -1.53
CA GLU A 66 14.47 -21.42 -1.90
C GLU A 66 15.22 -22.22 -2.97
N ASN A 67 15.69 -21.57 -4.04
CA ASN A 67 16.47 -22.22 -5.09
C ASN A 67 17.80 -22.80 -4.58
N ASP A 68 18.49 -22.09 -3.69
CA ASP A 68 19.75 -22.57 -3.07
C ASP A 68 19.53 -23.79 -2.17
N LEU A 69 18.35 -23.93 -1.57
CA LEU A 69 17.99 -25.09 -0.75
C LEU A 69 17.54 -26.28 -1.60
N LEU A 70 16.84 -26.04 -2.72
CA LEU A 70 16.37 -27.09 -3.63
C LEU A 70 17.45 -27.64 -4.57
N SER A 71 18.54 -26.90 -4.77
CA SER A 71 19.69 -27.31 -5.60
C SER A 71 20.75 -28.13 -4.85
N LYS A 72 20.55 -28.37 -3.55
CA LYS A 72 21.36 -29.29 -2.71
C LYS A 72 20.69 -30.66 -2.62
#